data_AF-A0A011P1S4-F1
#
_entry.id   AF-A0A011P1S4-F1
#
_cell.length_a   1.000
_cell.length_b   1.000
_cell.length_c   1.000
_cell.angle_alpha   90.00
_cell.angle_beta   90.00
_cell.angle_gamma   90.00
#
_symmetry.space_group_name_H-M   'P 1'
#
loop_
_entity.id
_entity.type
_entity.pdbx_description
1 polymer ?
#
loop_
_entity_poly.entity_id
_entity_poly.type
_entity_poly.pdbx_seq_one_letter_code
_entity_poly.pdbx_strand_id
1 'polypeptide(L)' 'MIEVGAGTHIPTVRLLGERLKGSLIRINPREAQLPVGKSSKDAKGDQGVAIAAGALEALRAIAASLE' A
#
# COMPACT_ATOMS: atom_id res chain seq x y z
N MET A 1 -1.39 1.53 7.81
CA MET A 1 -0.03 1.95 7.37
C MET A 1 -0.10 2.37 5.92
N ILE A 2 0.67 3.40 5.55
CA ILE A 2 0.91 3.75 4.14
C ILE A 2 2.39 3.52 3.84
N GLU A 3 2.67 2.63 2.88
CA GLU A 3 4.00 2.35 2.34
C GLU A 3 4.15 3.09 1.02
N VAL A 4 5.24 3.85 0.85
CA VAL A 4 5.49 4.66 -0.33
C VAL A 4 6.87 4.38 -0.89
N GLY A 5 6.94 3.87 -2.12
CA GLY A 5 8.19 3.74 -2.89
C GLY A 5 9.23 2.75 -2.34
N ALA A 6 8.90 1.90 -1.37
CA ALA A 6 9.85 0.96 -0.77
C ALA A 6 10.23 -0.18 -1.73
N GLY A 7 9.23 -0.91 -2.23
CA GLY A 7 9.44 -2.03 -3.14
C GLY A 7 10.40 -3.09 -2.58
N THR A 8 11.15 -3.77 -3.43
CA THR A 8 12.15 -4.78 -3.07
C THR A 8 13.48 -4.14 -2.69
N HIS A 9 13.71 -2.89 -3.09
CA HIS A 9 14.93 -2.14 -2.77
C HIS A 9 15.03 -1.75 -1.30
N ILE A 10 13.90 -1.55 -0.61
CA ILE A 10 13.84 -1.23 0.81
C ILE A 10 13.04 -2.32 1.55
N PRO A 11 13.63 -3.52 1.73
CA PRO A 11 12.90 -4.70 2.20
C PRO A 11 12.38 -4.56 3.64
N THR A 12 13.03 -3.76 4.49
CA THR A 12 12.62 -3.56 5.88
C THR A 12 11.25 -2.88 6.00
N VAL A 13 10.98 -1.87 5.17
CA VAL A 13 9.69 -1.18 5.15
C VAL A 13 8.60 -2.11 4.61
N ARG A 14 8.90 -2.87 3.55
CA ARG A 14 7.99 -3.86 2.97
C ARG A 14 7.60 -4.92 3.99
N LEU A 15 8.57 -5.51 4.67
CA LEU A 15 8.36 -6.54 5.70
C LEU A 15 7.57 -6.00 6.90
N LEU A 16 7.82 -4.75 7.30
CA LEU A 16 7.04 -4.10 8.36
C LEU A 16 5.56 -3.98 7.97
N GLY A 17 5.26 -3.44 6.78
CA GLY A 17 3.88 -3.27 6.31
C GLY A 17 3.13 -4.58 6.14
N GLU A 18 3.83 -5.64 5.72
CA GLU A 18 3.27 -6.98 5.59
C GLU A 18 2.94 -7.60 6.96
N ARG A 19 3.72 -7.31 8.01
CA ARG A 19 3.52 -7.86 9.38
C ARG A 19 2.56 -7.06 10.25
N LEU A 20 2.39 -5.76 10.02
CA LEU A 20 1.47 -4.94 10.79
C LEU A 20 0.02 -5.38 10.54
N LYS A 21 -0.74 -5.56 11.61
CA LYS A 21 -2.19 -5.83 11.54
C LYS A 21 -2.93 -4.56 11.11
N GLY A 22 -4.05 -4.73 10.42
CA GLY A 22 -4.89 -3.65 9.90
C GLY A 22 -4.56 -3.23 8.47
N SER A 23 -5.07 -2.07 8.07
CA SER A 23 -5.07 -1.64 6.67
C SER A 23 -3.67 -1.27 6.15
N LEU A 24 -3.30 -1.82 4.99
CA LEU A 24 -2.07 -1.51 4.27
C LEU A 24 -2.37 -0.81 2.94
N ILE A 25 -1.95 0.44 2.79
CA ILE A 25 -1.95 1.13 1.50
C ILE A 25 -0.53 1.07 0.96
N ARG A 26 -0.33 0.48 -0.22
CA ARG A 26 0.97 0.38 -0.89
C ARG A 26 0.97 1.21 -2.17
N ILE A 27 1.86 2.18 -2.24
CA ILE A 27 2.06 3.07 -3.39
C ILE A 27 3.43 2.77 -4.00
N ASN A 28 3.44 2.13 -5.17
CA ASN A 28 4.68 1.83 -5.88
C ASN A 28 4.40 1.62 -7.38
N PRO A 29 5.15 2.25 -8.30
CA PRO A 29 4.88 2.13 -9.73
C PRO A 29 5.12 0.72 -10.29
N ARG A 30 6.06 -0.05 -9.72
CA ARG A 30 6.45 -1.37 -10.25
C ARG A 30 6.02 -2.53 -9.37
N GLU A 31 5.94 -2.29 -8.06
CA GLU A 31 5.74 -3.36 -7.08
C GLU A 31 4.56 -3.08 -6.15
N ALA A 32 3.40 -2.76 -6.72
CA ALA A 32 2.20 -2.42 -5.96
C ALA A 32 1.51 -3.61 -5.29
N GLN A 33 1.89 -4.86 -5.64
CA GLN A 33 1.21 -6.06 -5.19
C GLN A 33 1.16 -6.17 -3.65
N LEU A 34 -0.01 -6.56 -3.13
CA LEU A 34 -0.25 -6.77 -1.71
C LEU A 34 0.13 -8.21 -1.30
N PRO A 35 0.47 -8.44 -0.03
CA PRO A 35 0.64 -9.79 0.48
C PRO A 35 -0.70 -10.56 0.47
N VAL A 36 -0.60 -11.89 0.40
CA VAL A 36 -1.75 -12.80 0.49
C VAL A 36 -2.51 -12.54 1.80
N GLY A 37 -3.83 -12.43 1.74
CA GLY A 37 -4.68 -12.15 2.90
C GLY A 37 -4.92 -10.66 3.20
N LYS A 38 -4.27 -9.73 2.48
CA LYS A 38 -4.56 -8.28 2.55
C LYS A 38 -5.26 -7.73 1.31
N SER A 39 -5.68 -8.58 0.37
CA SER A 39 -6.46 -8.12 -0.77
C SER A 39 -7.90 -7.88 -0.33
N SER A 40 -8.50 -6.74 -0.69
CA SER A 40 -9.79 -6.21 -0.20
C SER A 40 -11.07 -7.05 -0.46
N LYS A 41 -11.00 -8.38 -0.45
CA LYS A 41 -12.16 -9.25 -0.70
C LYS A 41 -12.95 -9.65 0.54
N ASP A 42 -12.40 -9.48 1.74
CA ASP A 42 -13.01 -10.08 2.95
C ASP A 42 -13.36 -9.00 3.97
N ALA A 43 -14.66 -8.70 4.16
CA ALA A 43 -15.18 -7.62 5.03
C ALA A 43 -14.86 -7.75 6.54
N LYS A 44 -13.95 -8.64 6.94
CA LYS A 44 -13.57 -8.91 8.33
C LYS A 44 -12.07 -9.21 8.55
N GLY A 45 -11.22 -9.01 7.53
CA GLY A 45 -9.76 -9.26 7.58
C GLY A 45 -8.90 -8.01 7.39
N ASP A 46 -7.58 -8.18 7.48
CA ASP A 46 -6.62 -7.13 7.13
C ASP A 46 -6.92 -6.62 5.70
N GLN A 47 -7.12 -5.31 5.54
CA GLN A 47 -7.46 -4.71 4.25
C GLN A 47 -6.20 -4.17 3.57
N GLY A 48 -6.25 -4.06 2.25
CA GLY A 48 -5.14 -3.49 1.52
C GLY A 48 -5.54 -2.88 0.20
N VAL A 49 -4.89 -1.74 -0.10
CA VAL A 49 -5.05 -1.00 -1.34
C VAL A 49 -3.70 -0.93 -2.04
N ALA A 50 -3.67 -1.37 -3.29
CA ALA A 50 -2.51 -1.30 -4.16
C ALA A 50 -2.68 -0.13 -5.13
N ILE A 51 -1.73 0.82 -5.13
CA ILE A 51 -1.70 1.95 -6.06
C ILE A 51 -0.43 1.83 -6.90
N ALA A 52 -0.60 1.45 -8.17
CA ALA A 52 0.48 1.35 -9.15
C ALA A 52 0.78 2.72 -9.78
N ALA A 53 1.36 3.62 -8.98
CA ALA A 53 1.68 4.99 -9.41
C ALA A 53 2.94 5.54 -8.73
N GLY A 54 3.43 6.68 -9.22
CA GLY A 54 4.47 7.44 -8.54
C GLY A 54 3.98 7.99 -7.20
N ALA A 55 4.89 8.12 -6.23
CA ALA A 55 4.56 8.58 -4.87
C ALA A 55 3.85 9.95 -4.86
N LEU A 56 4.42 10.95 -5.54
CA LEU A 56 3.87 12.30 -5.59
C LEU A 56 2.51 12.35 -6.29
N GLU A 57 2.40 11.65 -7.42
CA GLU A 57 1.16 11.55 -8.20
C GLU A 57 0.02 10.97 -7.35
N ALA A 58 0.26 9.83 -6.71
CA ALA A 58 -0.72 9.18 -5.86
C ALA A 58 -1.13 10.04 -4.67
N LEU A 59 -0.17 10.68 -3.98
CA LEU A 59 -0.47 11.54 -2.84
C LEU A 59 -1.27 12.78 -3.24
N ARG A 60 -0.98 13.38 -4.40
CA ARG A 60 -1.78 14.48 -4.94
C ARG A 60 -3.21 14.06 -5.29
N ALA A 61 -3.37 12.89 -5.91
CA ALA A 61 -4.70 12.35 -6.23
C ALA A 61 -5.51 12.04 -4.96
N ILE A 62 -4.87 11.47 -3.93
CA ILE A 62 -5.51 11.26 -2.63
C ILE A 62 -5.93 12.59 -2.02
N ALA A 63 -5.04 13.59 -1.98
CA ALA A 63 -5.37 14.91 -1.44
C ALA A 63 -6.56 15.55 -2.16
N ALA A 64 -6.58 15.52 -3.49
CA ALA A 64 -7.69 16.05 -4.31
C ALA A 64 -9.02 15.30 -4.10
N SER A 65 -8.99 14.07 -3.59
CA SER A 65 -10.20 13.29 -3.28
C SER A 65 -10.77 13.53 -1.88
N LEU A 66 -10.05 14.29 -1.04
CA LEU A 66 -10.46 14.63 0.33
C LEU A 66 -11.12 16.01 0.43
N GLU A 67 -11.13 16.78 -0.65
CA GLU A 67 -11.84 18.05 -0.83
C GLU A 67 -13.24 17.81 -1.42
#